data_AF-A0A939Y9P0-F1
#
_entry.id   AF-A0A939Y9P0-F1
#
_cell.length_a   1.000
_cell.length_b   1.000
_cell.length_c   1.000
_cell.angle_alpha   90.00
_cell.angle_beta   90.00
_cell.angle_gamma   90.00
#
_symmetry.space_group_name_H-M   'P 1'
#
loop_
_entity.id
_entity.type
_entity.pdbx_description
1 polymer ?
#
loop_
_entity_poly.entity_id
_entity_poly.type
_entity_poly.pdbx_seq_one_letter_code
_entity_poly.pdbx_strand_id
1 'polypeptide(L)'
;MVYRVFSEKKKDLAVEAKALLSDARGILGVNGLTDVRIINRYDAENIDEALFEYAKTAVFSEPQLDIVCDEPDLSGAYVFAVEFLPGQFDQRADSASQCIQIISQGERPIVRSAKVYALYGELSEKDIAEIKKYVINPVESREASLEKPQTLKIAYDIPTEVKTLEGFTSLDKAGLEGFIKEYGLAMDEGDAEFCRDYFRKEGRDPTVTEIRMIDTYWSDHCRHTTFGTHIDSAQIDSAEVKNAYARYLETRDELGRSGKPICLMDIATIAA
;
A
#
# COMPACT_ATOMS: atom_id res chain seq x y z
N MET A 1 22.64 14.87 -13.74
CA MET A 1 22.75 15.68 -12.51
C MET A 1 21.38 15.65 -11.84
N VAL A 2 21.35 15.64 -10.51
CA VAL A 2 20.09 15.77 -9.76
C VAL A 2 19.84 17.24 -9.48
N TYR A 3 18.64 17.73 -9.78
CA TYR A 3 18.14 19.04 -9.38
C TYR A 3 17.20 18.90 -8.19
N ARG A 4 17.18 19.89 -7.30
CA ARG A 4 16.34 19.88 -6.09
C ARG A 4 15.58 21.19 -5.98
N VAL A 5 14.31 21.12 -5.59
CA VAL A 5 13.48 22.28 -5.27
C VAL A 5 12.57 21.97 -4.10
N PHE A 6 12.24 22.98 -3.32
CA PHE A 6 11.29 22.93 -2.22
C PHE A 6 10.07 23.78 -2.52
N SER A 7 8.88 23.25 -2.20
CA SER A 7 7.61 23.96 -2.32
C SER A 7 6.83 23.86 -1.01
N GLU A 8 6.52 25.01 -0.44
CA GLU A 8 5.81 25.14 0.84
C GLU A 8 4.54 25.96 0.65
N LYS A 9 3.42 25.54 1.25
CA LYS A 9 2.21 26.37 1.25
C LYS A 9 2.47 27.67 2.00
N LYS A 10 1.98 28.79 1.47
CA LYS A 10 2.03 30.11 2.15
C LYS A 10 1.45 29.97 3.56
N LYS A 11 2.03 30.69 4.53
CA LYS A 11 1.71 30.55 5.97
C LYS A 11 0.20 30.58 6.29
N ASP A 12 -0.55 31.44 5.60
CA ASP A 12 -2.00 31.55 5.82
C ASP A 12 -2.77 30.32 5.30
N LEU A 13 -2.24 29.65 4.28
CA LEU A 13 -2.83 28.50 3.57
C LEU A 13 -2.27 27.14 4.02
N ALA A 14 -1.31 27.10 4.94
CA ALA A 14 -0.65 25.89 5.44
C ALA A 14 -1.56 25.08 6.40
N VAL A 15 -2.70 24.60 5.90
CA VAL A 15 -3.73 23.88 6.69
C VAL A 15 -3.15 22.58 7.28
N GLU A 16 -2.39 21.81 6.50
CA GLU A 16 -1.78 20.56 6.96
C GLU A 16 -0.81 20.78 8.14
N ALA A 17 0.03 21.80 8.05
CA ALA A 17 0.99 22.13 9.11
C ALA A 17 0.29 22.63 10.39
N LYS A 18 -0.78 23.44 10.25
CA LYS A 18 -1.61 23.89 11.37
C LYS A 18 -2.35 22.73 12.04
N ALA A 19 -2.85 21.78 11.26
CA ALA A 19 -3.50 20.58 11.77
C ALA A 19 -2.51 19.72 12.57
N LEU A 20 -1.33 19.44 12.03
CA LEU A 20 -0.30 18.68 12.74
C LEU A 20 0.14 19.38 14.03
N LEU A 21 0.31 20.70 14.03
CA LEU A 21 0.61 21.47 15.26
C LEU A 21 -0.50 21.30 16.31
N SER A 22 -1.77 21.37 15.88
CA SER A 22 -2.93 21.19 16.77
C SER A 22 -2.97 19.77 17.35
N ASP A 23 -2.79 18.74 16.53
CA ASP A 23 -2.81 17.34 16.94
C ASP A 23 -1.63 17.01 17.86
N ALA A 24 -0.43 17.51 17.54
CA ALA A 24 0.75 17.30 18.37
C ALA A 24 0.57 17.88 19.78
N ARG A 25 -0.01 19.07 19.91
CA ARG A 25 -0.29 19.68 21.22
C ARG A 25 -1.47 19.03 21.93
N GLY A 26 -2.58 18.84 21.23
CA GLY A 26 -3.85 18.41 21.83
C GLY A 26 -3.95 16.91 22.08
N ILE A 27 -3.43 16.09 21.16
CA ILE A 27 -3.56 14.63 21.19
C ILE A 27 -2.27 13.99 21.70
N LEU A 28 -1.12 14.40 21.18
CA LEU A 28 0.18 13.80 21.53
C LEU A 28 0.78 14.39 22.82
N GLY A 29 0.23 15.51 23.31
CA GLY A 29 0.70 16.17 24.54
C GLY A 29 2.03 16.92 24.41
N VAL A 30 2.48 17.20 23.17
CA VAL A 30 3.74 17.88 22.88
C VAL A 30 3.56 19.40 23.01
N ASN A 31 3.52 19.89 24.25
CA ASN A 31 3.24 21.30 24.55
C ASN A 31 4.38 22.27 24.16
N GLY A 32 5.63 21.78 24.12
CA GLY A 32 6.81 22.58 23.79
C GLY A 32 6.93 22.96 22.31
N LEU A 33 6.16 22.32 21.43
CA LEU A 33 6.09 22.63 20.00
C LEU A 33 5.41 23.98 19.81
N THR A 34 6.04 24.94 19.12
CA THR A 34 5.51 26.30 18.91
C THR A 34 5.05 26.58 17.49
N ASP A 35 5.71 25.98 16.51
CA ASP A 35 5.34 26.10 15.10
C ASP A 35 5.75 24.81 14.34
N VAL A 36 5.05 24.56 13.23
CA VAL A 36 5.34 23.45 12.33
C VAL A 36 5.32 23.98 10.90
N ARG A 37 6.34 23.60 10.13
CA ARG A 37 6.36 23.77 8.68
C ARG A 37 6.44 22.42 8.00
N ILE A 38 5.66 22.26 6.94
CA ILE A 38 5.66 21.07 6.08
C ILE A 38 6.00 21.52 4.68
N ILE A 39 7.11 21.02 4.16
CA ILE A 39 7.69 21.47 2.90
C ILE A 39 7.83 20.26 1.97
N ASN A 40 7.30 20.35 0.77
CA ASN A 40 7.51 19.31 -0.23
C ASN A 40 8.89 19.50 -0.86
N ARG A 41 9.74 18.49 -0.76
CA ARG A 41 11.02 18.40 -1.46
C ARG A 41 10.84 17.56 -2.71
N TYR A 42 11.30 18.07 -3.84
CA TYR A 42 11.39 17.33 -5.10
C TYR A 42 12.83 17.22 -5.52
N ASP A 43 13.23 16.01 -5.87
CA ASP A 43 14.47 15.74 -6.59
C ASP A 43 14.14 15.27 -8.00
N ALA A 44 14.78 15.84 -9.01
CA ALA A 44 14.57 15.51 -10.42
C ALA A 44 15.90 15.18 -11.12
N GLU A 45 15.90 14.12 -11.95
CA GLU A 45 17.04 13.67 -12.76
C GLU A 45 16.58 13.39 -14.20
N ASN A 46 17.50 13.45 -15.17
CA ASN A 46 17.24 13.35 -16.62
C ASN A 46 16.34 14.49 -17.13
N ILE A 47 16.59 15.70 -16.63
CA ILE A 47 15.93 16.94 -17.02
C ILE A 47 17.02 17.99 -17.26
N ASP A 48 16.85 18.85 -18.26
CA ASP A 48 17.76 20.00 -18.44
C ASP A 48 17.39 21.15 -17.48
N GLU A 49 18.34 22.06 -17.27
CA GLU A 49 18.20 23.16 -16.32
C GLU A 49 17.05 24.12 -16.68
N ALA A 50 16.87 24.44 -17.96
CA ALA A 50 15.83 25.38 -18.40
C ALA A 50 14.43 24.80 -18.16
N LEU A 51 14.24 23.52 -18.46
CA LEU A 51 13.01 22.79 -18.20
C LEU A 51 12.78 22.61 -16.69
N PHE A 52 13.83 22.38 -15.90
CA PHE A 52 13.72 22.32 -14.45
C PHE A 52 13.25 23.65 -13.84
N GLU A 53 13.86 24.77 -14.23
CA GLU A 53 13.45 26.10 -13.76
C GLU A 53 12.00 26.42 -14.14
N TYR A 54 11.56 26.05 -15.35
CA TYR A 54 10.16 26.16 -15.73
C TYR A 54 9.25 25.28 -14.84
N ALA A 55 9.63 24.02 -14.63
CA ALA A 55 8.87 23.05 -13.84
C ALA A 55 8.70 23.47 -12.37
N LYS A 56 9.63 24.25 -11.79
CA LYS A 56 9.50 24.82 -10.43
C LYS A 56 8.17 25.55 -10.24
N THR A 57 7.73 26.32 -11.25
CA THR A 57 6.52 27.14 -11.18
C THR A 57 5.30 26.50 -11.82
N ALA A 58 5.50 25.61 -12.81
CA ALA A 58 4.41 25.01 -13.57
C ALA A 58 3.97 23.63 -13.04
N VAL A 59 4.84 22.91 -12.33
CA VAL A 59 4.59 21.52 -11.93
C VAL A 59 4.83 21.29 -10.43
N PHE A 60 5.97 21.73 -9.89
CA PHE A 60 6.34 21.43 -8.50
C PHE A 60 5.60 22.29 -7.47
N SER A 61 4.90 23.33 -7.92
CA SER A 61 4.19 24.27 -7.06
C SER A 61 2.95 24.84 -7.74
N GLU A 62 2.04 25.38 -6.93
CA GLU A 62 0.96 26.25 -7.38
C GLU A 62 1.30 27.69 -6.97
N PRO A 63 1.76 28.59 -7.86
CA PRO A 63 2.31 29.90 -7.48
C PRO A 63 1.38 30.78 -6.62
N GLN A 64 0.07 30.59 -6.76
CA GLN A 64 -0.93 31.29 -5.96
C GLN A 64 -0.96 30.82 -4.50
N LEU A 65 -0.63 29.55 -4.25
CA LEU A 65 -0.74 28.92 -2.93
C LEU A 65 0.61 28.64 -2.27
N ASP A 66 1.66 28.46 -3.07
CA ASP A 66 2.97 27.97 -2.63
C ASP A 66 4.06 29.04 -2.74
N ILE A 67 5.12 28.82 -1.95
CA ILE A 67 6.40 29.51 -1.99
C ILE A 67 7.42 28.47 -2.44
N VAL A 68 8.16 28.79 -3.50
CA VAL A 68 9.20 27.94 -4.05
C VAL A 68 10.57 28.48 -3.64
N CYS A 69 11.46 27.59 -3.21
CA CYS A 69 12.83 27.95 -2.88
C CYS A 69 13.78 26.77 -3.16
N ASP A 70 15.06 27.09 -3.38
CA ASP A 70 16.10 26.07 -3.56
C ASP A 70 16.63 25.57 -2.21
N GLU A 71 16.65 26.44 -1.20
CA GLU A 71 17.07 26.15 0.16
C GLU A 71 16.15 26.86 1.16
N PRO A 72 15.24 26.14 1.86
CA PRO A 72 14.40 26.75 2.87
C PRO A 72 15.23 27.10 4.12
N ASP A 73 15.02 28.29 4.68
CA ASP A 73 15.57 28.63 5.99
C ASP A 73 14.84 27.85 7.08
N LEU A 74 15.52 26.86 7.66
CA LEU A 74 15.02 26.00 8.75
C LEU A 74 15.78 26.23 10.05
N SER A 75 16.43 27.38 10.20
CA SER A 75 17.19 27.71 11.40
C SER A 75 16.31 27.66 12.66
N GLY A 76 16.84 27.04 13.73
CA GLY A 76 16.13 26.88 15.00
C GLY A 76 15.05 25.79 15.02
N ALA A 77 14.88 25.01 13.95
CA ALA A 77 13.99 23.86 13.93
C ALA A 77 14.73 22.53 14.11
N TYR A 78 14.05 21.53 14.66
CA TYR A 78 14.39 20.14 14.44
C TYR A 78 13.80 19.70 13.08
N VAL A 79 14.63 19.13 12.21
CA VAL A 79 14.25 18.80 10.83
C VAL A 79 14.39 17.31 10.56
N PHE A 80 13.36 16.72 9.96
CA PHE A 80 13.42 15.38 9.38
C PHE A 80 12.58 15.33 8.11
N ALA A 81 12.83 14.34 7.25
CA ALA A 81 12.07 14.15 6.02
C ALA A 81 11.41 12.77 6.00
N VAL A 82 10.27 12.66 5.33
CA VAL A 82 9.52 11.41 5.18
C VAL A 82 9.30 11.17 3.69
N GLU A 83 9.61 9.96 3.24
CA GLU A 83 9.40 9.50 1.87
C GLU A 83 8.65 8.16 1.86
N PHE A 84 8.04 7.82 0.72
CA PHE A 84 7.46 6.51 0.52
C PHE A 84 8.53 5.41 0.54
N LEU A 85 8.16 4.22 1.01
CA LEU A 85 9.05 3.06 0.96
C LEU A 85 9.40 2.72 -0.50
N PRO A 86 10.62 2.19 -0.75
CA PRO A 86 10.96 1.68 -2.08
C PRO A 86 9.91 0.67 -2.58
N GLY A 87 9.41 0.88 -3.80
CA GLY A 87 8.35 0.04 -4.40
C GLY A 87 6.92 0.49 -4.08
N GLN A 88 6.70 1.38 -3.10
CA GLN A 88 5.41 2.03 -2.91
C GLN A 88 5.18 3.08 -3.99
N PHE A 89 3.92 3.22 -4.42
CA PHE A 89 3.55 4.18 -5.45
C PHE A 89 3.49 5.61 -4.87
N ASP A 90 4.47 6.43 -5.22
CA ASP A 90 4.47 7.86 -4.91
C ASP A 90 3.68 8.63 -6.00
N GLN A 91 2.39 8.87 -5.75
CA GLN A 91 1.52 9.61 -6.67
C GLN A 91 2.04 11.01 -6.98
N ARG A 92 2.68 11.69 -6.01
CA ARG A 92 3.16 13.07 -6.18
C ARG A 92 4.35 13.12 -7.12
N ALA A 93 5.35 12.26 -6.90
CA ALA A 93 6.50 12.16 -7.78
C ALA A 93 6.11 11.65 -9.18
N ASP A 94 5.22 10.66 -9.25
CA ASP A 94 4.73 10.12 -10.52
C ASP A 94 4.01 11.20 -11.35
N SER A 95 3.07 11.94 -10.72
CA SER A 95 2.33 13.03 -11.36
C SER A 95 3.26 14.14 -11.85
N ALA A 96 4.23 14.56 -11.04
CA ALA A 96 5.19 15.58 -11.44
C ALA A 96 6.02 15.13 -12.65
N SER A 97 6.50 13.89 -12.64
CA SER A 97 7.24 13.29 -13.76
C SER A 97 6.39 13.23 -15.05
N GLN A 98 5.11 12.83 -14.96
CA GLN A 98 4.19 12.83 -16.11
C GLN A 98 3.91 14.23 -16.64
N CYS A 99 3.63 15.20 -15.76
CA CYS A 99 3.38 16.58 -16.16
C CYS A 99 4.57 17.19 -16.91
N ILE A 100 5.79 16.96 -16.43
CA ILE A 100 7.01 17.45 -17.11
C ILE A 100 7.15 16.79 -18.49
N GLN A 101 6.89 15.47 -18.58
CA GLN A 101 6.92 14.77 -19.86
C GLN A 101 5.92 15.37 -20.87
N ILE A 102 4.68 15.61 -20.43
CA ILE A 102 3.62 16.17 -21.29
C ILE A 102 4.01 17.56 -21.79
N ILE A 103 4.49 18.43 -20.90
CA ILE A 103 4.80 19.82 -21.25
C ILE A 103 6.05 19.89 -22.15
N SER A 104 7.05 19.07 -21.88
CA SER A 104 8.29 19.05 -22.67
C SER A 104 8.17 18.30 -23.99
N GLN A 105 7.19 17.39 -24.12
CA GLN A 105 7.10 16.41 -25.21
C GLN A 105 8.38 15.58 -25.37
N GLY A 106 9.15 15.43 -24.29
CA GLY A 106 10.44 14.76 -24.26
C GLY A 106 10.42 13.44 -23.49
N GLU A 107 11.62 12.99 -23.14
CA GLU A 107 11.80 11.84 -22.25
C GLU A 107 11.26 12.13 -20.85
N ARG A 108 10.73 11.09 -20.20
CA ARG A 108 10.15 11.21 -18.86
C ARG A 108 11.28 11.35 -17.82
N PRO A 109 11.35 12.46 -17.07
CA PRO A 109 12.37 12.62 -16.04
C PRO A 109 12.07 11.73 -14.83
N ILE A 110 13.11 11.34 -14.09
CA ILE A 110 12.93 10.64 -12.81
C ILE A 110 12.67 11.70 -11.75
N VAL A 111 11.57 11.58 -11.02
CA VAL A 111 11.24 12.44 -9.89
C VAL A 111 11.13 11.60 -8.62
N ARG A 112 11.61 12.13 -7.50
CA ARG A 112 11.35 11.63 -6.14
C ARG A 112 10.82 12.77 -5.29
N SER A 113 9.89 12.44 -4.40
CA SER A 113 9.34 13.42 -3.47
C SER A 113 9.54 13.00 -2.02
N ALA A 114 9.66 13.97 -1.14
CA ALA A 114 9.64 13.78 0.31
C ALA A 114 8.95 14.96 0.98
N LYS A 115 8.32 14.72 2.13
CA LYS A 115 7.83 15.78 3.01
C LYS A 115 8.87 16.08 4.06
N VAL A 116 9.36 17.32 4.10
CA VAL A 116 10.27 17.82 5.13
C VAL A 116 9.44 18.48 6.22
N TYR A 117 9.60 17.99 7.44
CA TYR A 117 8.98 18.53 8.64
C TYR A 117 10.02 19.36 9.38
N ALA A 118 9.71 20.63 9.63
CA ALA A 118 10.50 21.49 10.48
C ALA A 118 9.66 21.85 11.71
N LEU A 119 10.12 21.36 12.87
CA LEU A 119 9.46 21.50 14.16
C LEU A 119 10.18 22.57 14.98
N TYR A 120 9.47 23.62 15.38
CA TYR A 120 10.03 24.72 16.16
C TYR A 120 9.55 24.63 17.61
N GLY A 121 10.42 25.01 18.55
CA GLY A 121 10.11 25.02 19.98
C GLY A 121 11.12 24.23 20.82
N GLU A 122 10.85 24.14 22.11
CA GLU A 122 11.67 23.37 23.05
C GLU A 122 11.14 21.93 23.10
N LEU A 123 11.76 21.05 22.30
CA LEU A 123 11.31 19.67 22.13
C LEU A 123 12.32 18.70 22.75
N SER A 124 11.81 17.75 23.54
CA SER A 124 12.60 16.60 23.98
C SER A 124 12.72 15.56 22.86
N GLU A 125 13.67 14.64 22.99
CA GLU A 125 13.78 13.50 22.06
C GLU A 125 12.50 12.66 22.02
N LYS A 126 11.79 12.56 23.16
CA LYS A 126 10.51 11.85 23.26
C LYS A 126 9.43 12.54 22.44
N ASP A 127 9.35 13.87 22.52
CA ASP A 127 8.39 14.66 21.76
C ASP A 127 8.58 14.47 20.25
N ILE A 128 9.84 14.50 19.80
CA ILE A 128 10.22 14.27 18.41
C ILE A 128 9.82 12.84 17.98
N ALA A 129 10.08 11.84 18.82
CA ALA A 129 9.73 10.45 18.54
C ALA A 129 8.22 10.23 18.40
N GLU A 130 7.40 10.86 19.26
CA GLU A 130 5.93 10.79 19.16
C GLU A 130 5.42 11.44 17.87
N ILE A 131 5.94 12.61 17.49
CA ILE A 131 5.58 13.26 16.23
C ILE A 131 5.99 12.40 15.03
N LYS A 132 7.22 11.84 15.04
CA LYS A 132 7.69 10.94 13.97
C LYS A 132 6.79 9.71 13.85
N LYS A 133 6.43 9.07 14.95
CA LYS A 133 5.51 7.92 14.97
C LYS A 133 4.12 8.28 14.45
N TYR A 134 3.67 9.51 14.68
CA TYR A 134 2.38 9.99 14.21
C TYR A 134 2.34 10.23 12.69
N VAL A 135 3.43 10.76 12.11
CA VAL A 135 3.46 11.11 10.67
C VAL A 135 4.09 10.04 9.78
N ILE A 136 4.87 9.11 10.33
CA ILE A 136 5.51 8.01 9.59
C ILE A 136 4.69 6.74 9.80
N ASN A 137 3.89 6.39 8.80
CA ASN A 137 3.23 5.09 8.75
C ASN A 137 4.21 4.05 8.19
N PRO A 138 4.63 3.04 8.98
CA PRO A 138 5.67 2.08 8.58
C PRO A 138 5.24 1.13 7.46
N VAL A 139 3.95 1.08 7.12
CA VAL A 139 3.44 0.28 5.98
C VAL A 139 3.72 0.97 4.65
N GLU A 140 3.77 2.30 4.63
CA GLU A 140 3.85 3.08 3.39
C GLU A 140 5.08 3.98 3.28
N SER A 141 5.65 4.42 4.42
CA SER A 141 6.63 5.50 4.46
C SER A 141 7.78 5.21 5.44
N ARG A 142 8.87 5.95 5.27
CA ARG A 142 10.05 5.92 6.14
C ARG A 142 10.68 7.31 6.25
N GLU A 143 11.58 7.47 7.21
CA GLU A 143 12.44 8.63 7.27
C GLU A 143 13.40 8.67 6.07
N ALA A 144 13.48 9.82 5.41
CA ALA A 144 14.32 10.07 4.24
C ALA A 144 15.60 10.80 4.64
N SER A 145 16.70 10.54 3.94
CA SER A 145 17.91 11.36 4.08
C SER A 145 17.62 12.80 3.66
N LEU A 146 18.13 13.78 4.40
CA LEU A 146 18.09 15.19 4.02
C LEU A 146 19.11 15.53 2.94
N GLU A 147 20.16 14.73 2.79
CA GLU A 147 21.20 14.96 1.79
C GLU A 147 20.66 14.87 0.37
N LYS A 148 21.31 15.59 -0.54
CA LYS A 148 20.96 15.54 -1.96
C LYS A 148 21.59 14.30 -2.58
N PRO A 149 20.81 13.36 -3.13
CA PRO A 149 21.36 12.16 -3.74
C PRO A 149 22.14 12.50 -5.00
N GLN A 150 23.17 11.71 -5.31
CA GLN A 150 23.94 11.87 -6.55
C GLN A 150 23.18 11.39 -7.78
N THR A 151 22.28 10.41 -7.61
CA THR A 151 21.40 9.87 -8.64
C THR A 151 20.09 9.38 -8.01
N LEU A 152 19.00 9.42 -8.78
CA LEU A 152 17.68 8.91 -8.42
C LEU A 152 17.41 7.52 -9.01
N LYS A 153 18.34 7.02 -9.83
CA LYS A 153 18.28 5.67 -10.38
C LYS A 153 18.41 4.66 -9.24
N ILE A 154 17.41 3.79 -9.13
CA ILE A 154 17.49 2.62 -8.24
C ILE A 154 18.21 1.53 -9.02
N ALA A 155 19.34 1.07 -8.50
CA ALA A 155 19.96 -0.16 -8.98
C ALA A 155 19.13 -1.33 -8.42
N TYR A 156 18.50 -2.08 -9.30
CA TYR A 156 17.90 -3.37 -8.95
C TYR A 156 18.38 -4.42 -9.93
N ASP A 157 18.68 -5.60 -9.41
CA ASP A 157 18.95 -6.76 -10.23
C ASP A 157 17.63 -7.23 -10.83
N ILE A 158 17.53 -7.23 -12.16
CA ILE A 158 16.36 -7.77 -12.86
C ILE A 158 16.47 -9.30 -12.80
N PRO A 159 15.57 -10.01 -12.10
CA PRO A 159 15.61 -11.47 -12.08
C PRO A 159 15.34 -12.01 -13.49
N THR A 160 16.23 -12.87 -14.00
CA THR A 160 16.10 -13.43 -15.36
C THR A 160 15.28 -14.71 -15.40
N GLU A 161 15.07 -15.36 -14.25
CA GLU A 161 14.40 -16.67 -14.15
C GLU A 161 13.44 -16.73 -12.97
N VAL A 162 12.39 -17.55 -13.09
CA VAL A 162 11.43 -17.80 -12.01
C VAL A 162 11.93 -18.97 -11.17
N LYS A 163 11.95 -18.79 -9.84
CA LYS A 163 12.40 -19.82 -8.89
C LYS A 163 11.53 -21.08 -8.98
N THR A 164 12.15 -22.23 -9.22
CA THR A 164 11.55 -23.57 -9.05
C THR A 164 11.56 -23.96 -7.57
N LEU A 165 10.48 -24.59 -7.11
CA LEU A 165 10.32 -25.07 -5.74
C LEU A 165 10.85 -26.51 -5.63
N GLU A 166 12.16 -26.64 -5.75
CA GLU A 166 12.83 -27.95 -5.77
C GLU A 166 12.48 -28.79 -4.53
N GLY A 167 12.11 -30.05 -4.76
CA GLY A 167 11.74 -31.00 -3.72
C GLY A 167 10.28 -30.90 -3.26
N PHE A 168 9.48 -29.96 -3.78
CA PHE A 168 8.06 -29.83 -3.42
C PHE A 168 7.29 -31.13 -3.61
N THR A 169 7.49 -31.80 -4.76
CA THR A 169 6.85 -33.10 -5.05
C THR A 169 7.28 -34.20 -4.09
N SER A 170 8.38 -34.06 -3.36
CA SER A 170 8.88 -35.05 -2.39
C SER A 170 8.39 -34.78 -0.96
N LEU A 171 7.69 -33.66 -0.71
CA LEU A 171 7.22 -33.31 0.62
C LEU A 171 6.19 -34.31 1.15
N ASP A 172 6.39 -34.72 2.39
CA ASP A 172 5.39 -35.43 3.18
C ASP A 172 4.41 -34.43 3.81
N LYS A 173 3.49 -34.95 4.64
CA LYS A 173 2.45 -34.15 5.28
C LYS A 173 3.02 -32.98 6.10
N ALA A 174 4.00 -33.27 6.97
CA ALA A 174 4.66 -32.25 7.78
C ALA A 174 5.47 -31.26 6.93
N GLY A 175 6.09 -31.72 5.85
CA GLY A 175 6.78 -30.90 4.88
C GLY A 175 5.85 -29.91 4.16
N LEU A 176 4.63 -30.33 3.81
CA LEU A 176 3.62 -29.47 3.21
C LEU A 176 3.12 -28.40 4.20
N GLU A 177 2.87 -28.76 5.46
CA GLU A 177 2.52 -27.77 6.49
C GLU A 177 3.64 -26.73 6.69
N GLY A 178 4.90 -27.18 6.69
CA GLY A 178 6.07 -26.30 6.77
C GLY A 178 6.16 -25.37 5.57
N PHE A 179 5.92 -25.90 4.36
CA PHE A 179 5.91 -25.14 3.12
C PHE A 179 4.81 -24.07 3.10
N ILE A 180 3.59 -24.40 3.52
CA ILE A 180 2.48 -23.43 3.64
C ILE A 180 2.88 -22.27 4.56
N LYS A 181 3.49 -22.55 5.71
CA LYS A 181 3.94 -21.54 6.67
C LYS A 181 5.09 -20.69 6.15
N GLU A 182 6.11 -21.32 5.56
CA GLU A 182 7.28 -20.63 5.00
C GLU A 182 6.88 -19.62 3.91
N TYR A 183 5.98 -20.04 3.02
CA TYR A 183 5.52 -19.19 1.93
C TYR A 183 4.32 -18.32 2.31
N GLY A 184 3.72 -18.50 3.50
CA GLY A 184 2.54 -17.74 3.94
C GLY A 184 1.37 -17.92 2.98
N LEU A 185 1.10 -19.17 2.59
CA LEU A 185 0.01 -19.53 1.67
C LEU A 185 -1.33 -19.56 2.40
N ALA A 186 -2.40 -19.19 1.69
CA ALA A 186 -3.78 -19.23 2.18
C ALA A 186 -4.45 -20.60 1.99
N MET A 187 -3.94 -21.43 1.07
CA MET A 187 -4.43 -22.78 0.81
C MET A 187 -4.28 -23.69 2.03
N ASP A 188 -5.17 -24.67 2.14
CA ASP A 188 -5.09 -25.67 3.20
C ASP A 188 -4.17 -26.84 2.84
N GLU A 189 -4.03 -27.78 3.78
CA GLU A 189 -3.21 -28.96 3.60
C GLU A 189 -3.70 -29.86 2.45
N GLY A 190 -5.02 -29.99 2.27
CA GLY A 190 -5.60 -30.82 1.21
C GLY A 190 -5.33 -30.22 -0.17
N ASP A 191 -5.43 -28.89 -0.29
CA ASP A 191 -5.07 -28.16 -1.50
C ASP A 191 -3.57 -28.33 -1.83
N ALA A 192 -2.68 -28.25 -0.83
CA ALA A 192 -1.25 -28.46 -1.01
C ALA A 192 -0.90 -29.91 -1.39
N GLU A 193 -1.55 -30.90 -0.77
CA GLU A 193 -1.42 -32.32 -1.15
C GLU A 193 -1.87 -32.56 -2.59
N PHE A 194 -3.00 -31.97 -2.99
CA PHE A 194 -3.50 -32.06 -4.35
C PHE A 194 -2.50 -31.46 -5.35
N CYS A 195 -1.96 -30.28 -5.06
CA CYS A 195 -0.94 -29.64 -5.90
C CYS A 195 0.30 -30.53 -6.02
N ARG A 196 0.82 -31.05 -4.91
CA ARG A 196 1.97 -31.97 -4.90
C ARG A 196 1.72 -33.18 -5.79
N ASP A 197 0.58 -33.81 -5.64
CA ASP A 197 0.25 -35.03 -6.39
C ASP A 197 -0.03 -34.75 -7.88
N TYR A 198 -0.52 -33.56 -8.21
CA TYR A 198 -0.58 -33.08 -9.59
C TYR A 198 0.83 -32.92 -10.20
N PHE A 199 1.72 -32.19 -9.55
CA PHE A 199 3.08 -31.97 -10.06
C PHE A 199 3.94 -33.24 -10.09
N ARG A 200 3.68 -34.20 -9.19
CA ARG A 200 4.24 -35.57 -9.29
C ARG A 200 3.86 -36.24 -10.62
N LYS A 201 2.61 -36.11 -11.07
CA LYS A 201 2.14 -36.69 -12.33
C LYS A 201 2.74 -35.97 -13.54
N GLU A 202 2.92 -34.65 -13.44
CA GLU A 202 3.61 -33.85 -14.47
C GLU A 202 5.12 -34.13 -14.53
N GLY A 203 5.68 -34.84 -13.55
CA GLY A 203 7.08 -35.25 -13.52
C GLY A 203 8.06 -34.10 -13.28
N ARG A 204 7.60 -33.02 -12.64
CA ARG A 204 8.44 -31.85 -12.31
C ARG A 204 7.97 -31.16 -11.05
N ASP A 205 8.85 -30.41 -10.41
CA ASP A 205 8.46 -29.48 -9.37
C ASP A 205 7.80 -28.21 -9.95
N PRO A 206 6.89 -27.57 -9.21
CA PRO A 206 6.28 -26.31 -9.62
C PRO A 206 7.24 -25.13 -9.46
N THR A 207 6.97 -24.08 -10.23
CA THR A 207 7.55 -22.76 -9.99
C THR A 207 6.81 -22.04 -8.86
N VAL A 208 7.49 -21.07 -8.23
CA VAL A 208 6.85 -20.23 -7.20
C VAL A 208 5.61 -19.50 -7.74
N THR A 209 5.64 -19.08 -9.00
CA THR A 209 4.51 -18.39 -9.64
C THR A 209 3.29 -19.29 -9.77
N GLU A 210 3.47 -20.57 -10.15
CA GLU A 210 2.37 -21.52 -10.28
C GLU A 210 1.67 -21.76 -8.92
N ILE A 211 2.43 -22.00 -7.85
CA ILE A 211 1.87 -22.18 -6.51
C ILE A 211 1.17 -20.91 -6.03
N ARG A 212 1.78 -19.73 -6.19
CA ARG A 212 1.17 -18.45 -5.80
C ARG A 212 -0.12 -18.15 -6.54
N MET A 213 -0.17 -18.48 -7.83
CA MET A 213 -1.38 -18.32 -8.64
C MET A 213 -2.49 -19.21 -8.08
N ILE A 214 -2.22 -20.51 -7.88
CA ILE A 214 -3.20 -21.46 -7.34
C ILE A 214 -3.68 -21.00 -5.96
N ASP A 215 -2.74 -20.67 -5.06
CA ASP A 215 -3.02 -20.16 -3.71
C ASP A 215 -4.02 -19.00 -3.71
N THR A 216 -3.79 -18.03 -4.60
CA THR A 216 -4.65 -16.85 -4.72
C THR A 216 -6.08 -17.25 -5.10
N TYR A 217 -6.25 -18.07 -6.14
CA TYR A 217 -7.58 -18.44 -6.65
C TYR A 217 -8.30 -19.47 -5.79
N TRP A 218 -7.57 -20.29 -5.03
CA TRP A 218 -8.14 -21.31 -4.17
C TRP A 218 -8.39 -20.83 -2.75
N SER A 219 -7.89 -19.64 -2.41
CA SER A 219 -8.29 -18.93 -1.20
C SER A 219 -9.81 -18.85 -1.04
N ASP A 220 -10.29 -18.90 0.20
CA ASP A 220 -11.73 -18.82 0.49
C ASP A 220 -12.38 -17.56 -0.08
N HIS A 221 -11.64 -16.45 -0.13
CA HIS A 221 -12.11 -15.19 -0.72
C HIS A 221 -12.45 -15.33 -2.22
N CYS A 222 -11.64 -16.07 -2.99
CA CYS A 222 -11.89 -16.24 -4.42
C CYS A 222 -12.84 -17.41 -4.70
N ARG A 223 -12.67 -18.53 -3.99
CA ARG A 223 -13.44 -19.75 -4.19
C ARG A 223 -14.82 -19.70 -3.52
N HIS A 224 -15.02 -18.79 -2.56
CA HIS A 224 -16.22 -18.66 -1.76
C HIS A 224 -16.59 -19.97 -1.06
N THR A 225 -15.61 -20.72 -0.55
CA THR A 225 -15.80 -22.05 0.04
C THR A 225 -16.75 -22.00 1.25
N THR A 226 -16.59 -20.99 2.12
CA THR A 226 -17.51 -20.74 3.23
C THR A 226 -18.95 -20.52 2.74
N PHE A 227 -19.12 -19.73 1.69
CA PHE A 227 -20.45 -19.46 1.13
C PHE A 227 -21.05 -20.65 0.36
N GLY A 228 -20.19 -21.50 -0.20
CA GLY A 228 -20.57 -22.74 -0.90
C GLY A 228 -20.75 -23.94 0.02
N THR A 229 -20.41 -23.81 1.30
CA THR A 229 -20.56 -24.90 2.28
C THR A 229 -22.03 -25.31 2.38
N HIS A 230 -22.28 -26.61 2.23
CA HIS A 230 -23.62 -27.16 2.36
C HIS A 230 -24.09 -27.06 3.81
N ILE A 231 -25.29 -26.53 3.98
CA ILE A 231 -25.96 -26.41 5.27
C ILE A 231 -26.94 -27.56 5.37
N ASP A 232 -26.57 -28.60 6.12
CA ASP A 232 -27.44 -29.75 6.37
C ASP A 232 -28.54 -29.44 7.39
N SER A 233 -28.22 -28.59 8.38
CA SER A 233 -29.17 -28.12 9.39
C SER A 233 -28.75 -26.78 9.99
N ALA A 234 -29.74 -25.99 10.44
CA ALA A 234 -29.51 -24.72 11.11
C ALA A 234 -30.43 -24.60 12.34
N GLN A 235 -29.87 -24.23 13.49
CA GLN A 235 -30.63 -23.83 14.67
C GLN A 235 -30.78 -22.30 14.66
N ILE A 236 -32.02 -21.82 14.64
CA ILE A 236 -32.34 -20.39 14.50
C ILE A 236 -33.24 -19.98 15.67
N ASP A 237 -32.67 -19.18 16.58
CA ASP A 237 -33.36 -18.75 17.80
C ASP A 237 -34.24 -17.51 17.59
N SER A 238 -33.81 -16.56 16.74
CA SER A 238 -34.61 -15.38 16.41
C SER A 238 -35.82 -15.76 15.55
N ALA A 239 -37.02 -15.37 16.02
CA ALA A 239 -38.26 -15.62 15.29
C ALA A 239 -38.27 -14.90 13.92
N GLU A 240 -37.69 -13.71 13.85
CA GLU A 240 -37.57 -12.91 12.63
C GLU A 240 -36.72 -13.63 11.58
N VAL A 241 -35.54 -14.13 11.98
CA VAL A 241 -34.65 -14.87 11.08
C VAL A 241 -35.28 -16.20 10.66
N LYS A 242 -36.00 -16.88 11.57
CA LYS A 242 -36.70 -18.13 11.27
C LYS A 242 -37.79 -17.94 10.22
N ASN A 243 -38.54 -16.84 10.30
CA ASN A 243 -39.55 -16.47 9.30
C ASN A 243 -38.91 -16.13 7.94
N ALA A 244 -37.78 -15.39 7.94
CA ALA A 244 -37.05 -15.10 6.72
C ALA A 244 -36.52 -16.38 6.04
N TYR A 245 -35.99 -17.31 6.82
CA TYR A 245 -35.53 -18.61 6.32
C TYR A 245 -36.67 -19.47 5.76
N ALA A 246 -37.84 -19.48 6.42
CA ALA A 246 -39.01 -20.18 5.90
C ALA A 246 -39.48 -19.62 4.54
N ARG A 247 -39.47 -18.29 4.37
CA ARG A 247 -39.77 -17.64 3.08
C ARG A 247 -38.75 -18.03 2.00
N TYR A 248 -37.47 -18.09 2.36
CA TYR A 248 -36.42 -18.58 1.45
C TYR A 248 -36.71 -20.02 0.97
N LEU A 249 -37.10 -20.93 1.88
CA LEU A 249 -37.42 -22.31 1.52
C LEU A 249 -38.62 -22.40 0.56
N GLU A 250 -39.67 -21.62 0.81
CA GLU A 250 -40.85 -21.54 -0.05
C GLU A 250 -40.47 -21.05 -1.46
N THR A 251 -39.73 -19.94 -1.56
CA THR A 251 -39.24 -19.43 -2.85
C THR A 251 -38.37 -20.46 -3.57
N ARG A 252 -37.55 -21.21 -2.84
CA ARG A 252 -36.70 -22.26 -3.41
C ARG A 252 -37.52 -23.40 -4.02
N ASP A 253 -38.62 -23.77 -3.38
CA ASP A 253 -39.54 -24.79 -3.86
C ASP A 253 -40.33 -24.31 -5.09
N GLU A 254 -40.82 -23.06 -5.07
CA GLU A 254 -41.49 -22.43 -6.22
C GLU A 254 -40.58 -22.38 -7.47
N LEU A 255 -39.28 -22.12 -7.27
CA LEU A 255 -38.28 -22.12 -8.33
C LEU A 255 -37.82 -23.53 -8.77
N GLY A 256 -38.37 -24.59 -8.18
CA GLY A 256 -38.00 -25.98 -8.49
C GLY A 256 -36.57 -26.34 -8.10
N ARG A 257 -35.99 -25.65 -7.11
CA ARG A 257 -34.59 -25.84 -6.67
C ARG A 257 -34.46 -26.75 -5.45
N SER A 258 -35.52 -27.44 -5.05
CA SER A 258 -35.58 -28.27 -3.84
C SER A 258 -34.53 -29.39 -3.78
N GLY A 259 -34.02 -29.84 -4.93
CA GLY A 259 -32.96 -30.85 -5.03
C GLY A 259 -31.52 -30.33 -4.97
N LYS A 260 -31.30 -29.01 -4.94
CA LYS A 260 -29.95 -28.41 -4.83
C LYS A 260 -29.55 -28.24 -3.37
N PRO A 261 -28.29 -28.46 -2.97
CA PRO A 261 -27.85 -28.18 -1.61
C PRO A 261 -28.13 -26.73 -1.19
N ILE A 262 -28.48 -26.52 0.08
CA ILE A 262 -28.63 -25.19 0.67
C ILE A 262 -27.24 -24.70 1.06
N CYS A 263 -26.88 -23.48 0.69
CA CYS A 263 -25.65 -22.82 1.10
C CYS A 263 -25.88 -21.30 1.25
N LEU A 264 -24.95 -20.59 1.88
CA LEU A 264 -25.11 -19.13 2.08
C LEU A 264 -25.18 -18.38 0.75
N MET A 265 -24.48 -18.85 -0.29
CA MET A 265 -24.57 -18.26 -1.63
C MET A 265 -25.98 -18.40 -2.22
N ASP A 266 -26.61 -19.58 -2.08
CA ASP A 266 -27.96 -19.82 -2.57
C ASP A 266 -28.97 -18.95 -1.82
N ILE A 267 -28.86 -18.88 -0.49
CA ILE A 267 -29.70 -18.01 0.35
C ILE A 267 -29.60 -16.54 -0.06
N ALA A 268 -28.37 -16.05 -0.31
CA ALA A 268 -28.12 -14.66 -0.66
C ALA A 268 -28.59 -14.29 -2.09
N THR A 269 -28.64 -15.24 -3.01
CA THR A 269 -28.85 -14.97 -4.44
C THR A 269 -30.18 -15.46 -4.99
N ILE A 270 -31.00 -16.17 -4.21
CA ILE A 270 -32.23 -16.81 -4.72
C ILE A 270 -33.26 -15.82 -5.29
N ALA A 271 -33.20 -14.56 -4.87
CA ALA A 271 -34.11 -13.49 -5.28
C ALA A 271 -33.43 -12.41 -6.15
N ALA A 272 -32.19 -12.64 -6.58
CA ALA A 272 -31.44 -11.75 -7.47
C ALA A 272 -31.84 -11.93 -8.94
#